data_AF-A0A4V3H0F7-F1
#
_entry.id   AF-A0A4V3H0F7-F1
#
_cell.length_a   1.000
_cell.length_b   1.000
_cell.length_c   1.000
_cell.angle_alpha   90.00
_cell.angle_beta   90.00
_cell.angle_gamma   90.00
#
_symmetry.space_group_name_H-M   'P 1'
#
loop_
_entity.id
_entity.type
_entity.pdbx_description
1 polymer ?
#
loop_
_entity_poly.entity_id
_entity_poly.type
_entity_poly.pdbx_seq_one_letter_code
_entity_poly.pdbx_strand_id
1 'polypeptide(L)'
;MPVLQETRTVVTLAPAKPTGLADLGVPLDDASQVKKGRAHEFQQLLTDGAIGRRFQDLRVIGIKTSEGGVTSAKFVVQFEIFGDNTVGPTNGVGVEVVLFAGTEPLASLSFGNLFLPYANFWYPNRFLLEAAAADFDRADRLEFIAKPEEVRAV
;
A
#
# COMPACT_ATOMS: atom_id res chain seq x y z
N MET A 1 -7.26 -24.00 11.15
CA MET A 1 -7.14 -23.60 9.73
C MET A 1 -5.75 -22.99 9.52
N PRO A 2 -5.14 -23.06 8.32
CA PRO A 2 -3.90 -22.36 8.05
C PRO A 2 -4.04 -20.86 8.39
N VAL A 3 -2.98 -20.28 8.95
CA VAL A 3 -2.98 -18.88 9.38
C VAL A 3 -1.84 -18.16 8.67
N LEU A 4 -2.16 -17.12 7.92
CA LEU A 4 -1.19 -16.17 7.41
C LEU A 4 -0.55 -15.42 8.58
N GLN A 5 0.77 -15.34 8.60
CA GLN A 5 1.51 -14.59 9.61
C GLN A 5 1.56 -13.11 9.23
N GLU A 6 1.70 -12.22 10.22
CA GLU A 6 1.98 -10.82 9.92
C GLU A 6 3.31 -10.71 9.17
N THR A 7 3.33 -9.93 8.10
CA THR A 7 4.58 -9.57 7.41
C THR A 7 4.58 -8.09 7.13
N ARG A 8 5.78 -7.50 7.09
CA ARG A 8 5.98 -6.07 6.96
C ARG A 8 7.01 -5.79 5.89
N THR A 9 6.79 -4.72 5.14
CA THR A 9 7.79 -4.17 4.24
C THR A 9 7.80 -2.66 4.32
N VAL A 10 8.91 -2.06 3.93
CA VAL A 10 9.12 -0.61 3.99
C VAL A 10 9.38 -0.09 2.58
N VAL A 11 8.70 1.00 2.25
CA VAL A 11 8.89 1.76 1.02
C VAL A 11 9.45 3.13 1.37
N THR A 12 10.74 3.33 1.10
CA THR A 12 11.38 4.65 1.23
C THR A 12 10.86 5.60 0.15
N LEU A 13 10.51 6.82 0.53
CA LEU A 13 9.95 7.85 -0.32
C LEU A 13 11.00 8.90 -0.66
N ALA A 14 11.17 9.18 -1.94
CA ALA A 14 12.07 10.22 -2.43
C ALA A 14 11.33 11.23 -3.32
N PRO A 15 11.75 12.51 -3.37
CA PRO A 15 11.24 13.46 -4.34
C PRO A 15 11.34 12.93 -5.76
N ALA A 16 10.30 13.13 -6.56
CA ALA A 16 10.20 12.60 -7.91
C ALA A 16 9.53 13.58 -8.87
N LYS A 17 9.75 13.37 -10.17
CA LYS A 17 9.04 14.11 -11.22
C LYS A 17 7.56 13.68 -11.29
N PRO A 18 6.64 14.59 -11.64
CA PRO A 18 5.21 14.29 -11.79
C PRO A 18 4.87 13.52 -13.08
N THR A 19 5.80 12.73 -13.61
CA THR A 19 5.60 11.92 -14.81
C THR A 19 4.78 10.67 -14.50
N GLY A 20 3.94 10.25 -15.45
CA GLY A 20 3.18 9.00 -15.35
C GLY A 20 2.09 9.00 -14.27
N LEU A 21 1.47 10.15 -13.99
CA LEU A 21 0.38 10.30 -13.03
C LEU A 21 -1.00 10.45 -13.68
N ALA A 22 -1.07 10.35 -15.02
CA ALA A 22 -2.31 10.57 -15.78
C ALA A 22 -3.41 9.56 -15.41
N ASP A 23 -3.03 8.32 -15.09
CA ASP A 23 -3.95 7.26 -14.66
C ASP A 23 -4.46 7.42 -13.22
N LEU A 24 -3.93 8.41 -12.48
CA LEU A 24 -4.37 8.76 -11.14
C LEU A 24 -5.37 9.92 -11.12
N GLY A 25 -5.62 10.59 -12.26
CA GLY A 25 -6.56 11.71 -12.36
C GLY A 25 -6.17 12.92 -11.51
N VAL A 26 -4.88 13.09 -11.22
CA VAL A 26 -4.38 14.11 -10.30
C VAL A 26 -4.36 15.48 -10.99
N PRO A 27 -4.98 16.53 -10.42
CA PRO A 27 -4.90 17.88 -10.94
C PRO A 27 -3.54 18.48 -10.59
N LEU A 28 -2.55 18.26 -11.45
CA LEU A 28 -1.20 18.80 -11.27
C LEU A 28 -1.14 20.26 -11.72
N ASP A 29 -0.44 21.05 -10.92
CA ASP A 29 -0.05 22.44 -11.19
C ASP A 29 1.46 22.62 -11.01
N ASP A 30 1.98 23.82 -11.26
CA ASP A 30 3.40 24.12 -11.14
C ASP A 30 3.93 24.05 -9.69
N ALA A 31 3.03 24.11 -8.70
CA ALA A 31 3.36 24.01 -7.28
C ALA A 31 3.31 22.56 -6.76
N SER A 32 2.85 21.62 -7.59
CA SER A 32 2.64 20.24 -7.20
C SER A 32 3.94 19.55 -6.87
N GLN A 33 3.95 18.85 -5.73
CA GLN A 33 5.10 18.09 -5.26
C GLN A 33 4.78 16.61 -5.25
N VAL A 34 5.76 15.80 -5.63
CA VAL A 34 5.59 14.35 -5.76
C VAL A 34 6.72 13.63 -5.04
N LYS A 35 6.36 12.61 -4.28
CA LYS A 35 7.28 11.63 -3.69
C LYS A 35 6.94 10.25 -4.22
N LYS A 36 7.95 9.45 -4.58
CA LYS A 36 7.75 8.07 -5.05
C LYS A 36 8.66 7.11 -4.29
N GLY A 37 8.18 5.89 -4.11
CA GLY A 37 8.95 4.77 -3.58
C GLY A 37 8.42 3.45 -4.13
N ARG A 38 9.25 2.40 -4.07
CA ARG A 38 8.88 1.05 -4.49
C ARG A 38 9.53 -0.02 -3.63
N ALA A 39 8.80 -1.10 -3.35
CA ALA A 39 9.35 -2.38 -2.93
C ALA A 39 9.02 -3.44 -4.00
N HIS A 40 10.00 -4.27 -4.36
CA HIS A 40 9.89 -5.16 -5.53
C HIS A 40 8.98 -6.35 -5.27
N GLU A 41 9.24 -7.12 -4.21
CA GLU A 41 8.45 -8.29 -3.84
C GLU A 41 8.62 -8.59 -2.35
N PHE A 42 7.59 -9.18 -1.75
CA PHE A 42 7.66 -9.80 -0.43
C PHE A 42 6.56 -10.87 -0.28
N GLN A 43 6.75 -11.76 0.70
CA GLN A 43 5.89 -12.92 0.89
C GLN A 43 5.25 -12.86 2.28
N GLN A 44 4.02 -13.37 2.36
CA GLN A 44 3.33 -13.64 3.61
C GLN A 44 3.25 -15.15 3.79
N LEU A 45 3.93 -15.63 4.83
CA LEU A 45 4.04 -17.05 5.13
C LEU A 45 2.85 -17.53 5.96
N LEU A 46 2.56 -18.81 5.84
CA LEU A 46 1.71 -19.55 6.76
C LEU A 46 2.51 -19.95 8.01
N THR A 47 1.82 -20.37 9.06
CA THR A 47 2.45 -20.82 10.32
C THR A 47 3.39 -22.02 10.18
N ASP A 48 3.27 -22.80 9.10
CA ASP A 48 4.15 -23.92 8.77
C ASP A 48 5.35 -23.49 7.88
N GLY A 49 5.47 -22.20 7.56
CA GLY A 49 6.52 -21.65 6.72
C GLY A 49 6.25 -21.73 5.21
N ALA A 50 5.14 -22.34 4.77
CA ALA A 50 4.75 -22.31 3.36
C ALA A 50 4.31 -20.89 2.96
N ILE A 51 4.40 -20.57 1.66
CA ILE A 51 3.96 -19.28 1.14
C ILE A 51 2.43 -19.30 1.04
N GLY A 52 1.77 -18.37 1.73
CA GLY A 52 0.32 -18.21 1.62
C GLY A 52 -0.09 -17.11 0.64
N ARG A 53 0.68 -16.00 0.61
CA ARG A 53 0.49 -14.89 -0.35
C ARG A 53 1.82 -14.34 -0.84
N ARG A 54 1.80 -13.81 -2.05
CA ARG A 54 2.91 -13.04 -2.63
C ARG A 54 2.41 -11.64 -2.95
N PHE A 55 3.25 -10.66 -2.66
CA PHE A 55 3.03 -9.27 -3.00
C PHE A 55 4.16 -8.85 -3.93
N GLN A 56 3.83 -8.13 -4.99
CA GLN A 56 4.81 -7.58 -5.89
C GLN A 56 4.44 -6.17 -6.32
N ASP A 57 5.47 -5.47 -6.80
CA ASP A 57 5.32 -4.16 -7.40
C ASP A 57 4.62 -3.14 -6.50
N LEU A 58 4.93 -3.18 -5.20
CA LEU A 58 4.41 -2.23 -4.22
C LEU A 58 4.99 -0.85 -4.51
N ARG A 59 4.16 0.05 -5.04
CA ARG A 59 4.49 1.42 -5.37
C ARG A 59 3.73 2.35 -4.45
N VAL A 60 4.41 3.37 -3.96
CA VAL A 60 3.80 4.46 -3.19
C VAL A 60 4.07 5.76 -3.93
N ILE A 61 3.02 6.51 -4.20
CA ILE A 61 3.07 7.79 -4.91
C ILE A 61 2.39 8.83 -4.02
N GLY A 62 3.20 9.61 -3.31
CA GLY A 62 2.76 10.79 -2.58
C GLY A 62 2.61 11.97 -3.52
N ILE A 63 1.52 12.71 -3.38
CA ILE A 63 1.21 13.90 -4.18
C ILE A 63 0.68 14.97 -3.23
N LYS A 64 1.29 16.15 -3.28
CA LYS A 64 0.80 17.37 -2.66
C LYS A 64 0.47 18.36 -3.77
N THR A 65 -0.81 18.74 -3.86
CA THR A 65 -1.32 19.66 -4.90
C THR A 65 -2.46 20.51 -4.36
N SER A 66 -2.81 21.56 -5.09
CA SER A 66 -3.98 22.40 -4.83
C SER A 66 -5.17 21.93 -5.66
N GLU A 67 -6.30 21.68 -4.99
CA GLU A 67 -7.57 21.36 -5.65
C GLU A 67 -8.65 22.25 -5.06
N GLY A 68 -9.36 23.03 -5.90
CA GLY A 68 -10.38 23.97 -5.42
C GLY A 68 -9.87 25.06 -4.47
N GLY A 69 -8.58 25.40 -4.55
CA GLY A 69 -7.93 26.37 -3.64
C GLY A 69 -7.49 25.79 -2.30
N VAL A 70 -7.62 24.48 -2.09
CA VAL A 70 -7.17 23.78 -0.88
C VAL A 70 -5.98 22.91 -1.21
N THR A 71 -4.88 23.10 -0.48
CA THR A 71 -3.72 22.20 -0.57
C THR A 71 -4.03 20.90 0.15
N SER A 72 -3.93 19.79 -0.56
CA SER A 72 -4.11 18.43 -0.02
C SER A 72 -2.85 17.59 -0.25
N ALA A 73 -2.65 16.58 0.60
CA ALA A 73 -1.63 15.57 0.41
C ALA A 73 -2.27 14.17 0.41
N LYS A 74 -1.98 13.41 -0.63
CA LYS A 74 -2.55 12.09 -0.89
C LYS A 74 -1.43 11.12 -1.24
N PHE A 75 -1.47 9.93 -0.68
CA PHE A 75 -0.53 8.84 -0.95
C PHE A 75 -1.29 7.70 -1.60
N VAL A 76 -1.02 7.46 -2.88
CA VAL A 76 -1.57 6.32 -3.62
C VAL A 76 -0.67 5.12 -3.40
N VAL A 77 -1.22 4.04 -2.85
CA VAL A 77 -0.52 2.77 -2.65
C VAL A 77 -1.05 1.77 -3.68
N GLN A 78 -0.16 1.24 -4.50
CA GLN A 78 -0.47 0.28 -5.56
C GLN A 78 0.38 -0.96 -5.36
N PHE A 79 -0.18 -2.15 -5.54
CA PHE A 79 0.57 -3.40 -5.54
C PHE A 79 -0.23 -4.47 -6.25
N GLU A 80 0.42 -5.58 -6.58
CA GLU A 80 -0.25 -6.79 -7.00
C GLU A 80 -0.15 -7.85 -5.91
N ILE A 81 -1.22 -8.63 -5.76
CA ILE A 81 -1.29 -9.72 -4.81
C ILE A 81 -1.66 -11.03 -5.50
N PHE A 82 -1.00 -12.10 -5.08
CA PHE A 82 -1.30 -13.47 -5.46
C PHE A 82 -1.64 -14.25 -4.20
N GLY A 83 -2.86 -14.77 -4.12
CA GLY A 83 -3.15 -15.87 -3.20
C GLY A 83 -2.55 -17.12 -3.82
N ASP A 84 -1.64 -17.80 -3.10
CA ASP A 84 -1.02 -19.04 -3.60
C ASP A 84 -2.09 -20.15 -3.61
N ASN A 85 -2.05 -21.06 -2.66
CA ASN A 85 -3.09 -22.06 -2.43
C ASN A 85 -4.07 -21.65 -1.31
N THR A 86 -4.31 -20.36 -1.11
CA THR A 86 -5.12 -19.86 0.02
C THR A 86 -6.28 -18.95 -0.39
N VAL A 87 -7.42 -19.10 0.28
CA VAL A 87 -8.62 -18.27 0.13
C VAL A 87 -8.97 -17.64 1.47
N GLY A 88 -9.04 -16.30 1.47
CA GLY A 88 -9.44 -15.52 2.64
C GLY A 88 -10.94 -15.64 2.99
N PRO A 89 -11.33 -15.15 4.16
CA PRO A 89 -12.74 -15.00 4.53
C PRO A 89 -13.41 -13.90 3.70
N THR A 90 -14.74 -13.85 3.66
CA THR A 90 -15.51 -12.83 2.92
C THR A 90 -15.21 -11.40 3.39
N ASN A 91 -14.94 -11.24 4.69
CA ASN A 91 -14.52 -9.97 5.28
C ASN A 91 -13.11 -10.16 5.84
N GLY A 92 -12.12 -9.87 5.00
CA GLY A 92 -10.73 -10.03 5.37
C GLY A 92 -10.24 -8.97 6.34
N VAL A 93 -9.11 -9.25 6.97
CA VAL A 93 -8.36 -8.25 7.75
C VAL A 93 -7.44 -7.40 6.87
N GLY A 94 -7.07 -7.95 5.71
CA GLY A 94 -6.29 -7.31 4.65
C GLY A 94 -4.95 -6.73 5.10
N VAL A 95 -4.76 -5.42 4.89
CA VAL A 95 -3.47 -4.74 5.09
C VAL A 95 -3.63 -3.42 5.82
N GLU A 96 -2.60 -3.00 6.53
CA GLU A 96 -2.47 -1.66 7.08
C GLU A 96 -1.27 -0.96 6.42
N VAL A 97 -1.41 0.33 6.18
CA VAL A 97 -0.30 1.19 5.77
C VAL A 97 -0.10 2.30 6.78
N VAL A 98 1.15 2.63 7.07
CA VAL A 98 1.51 3.70 8.00
C VAL A 98 2.60 4.57 7.38
N LEU A 99 2.32 5.87 7.27
CA LEU A 99 3.25 6.88 6.78
C LEU A 99 4.11 7.41 7.94
N PHE A 100 5.41 7.57 7.72
CA PHE A 100 6.35 7.99 8.78
C PHE A 100 7.20 9.20 8.38
N ALA A 101 7.60 9.96 9.40
CA ALA A 101 8.77 10.85 9.40
C ALA A 101 9.75 10.38 10.48
N GLY A 102 10.88 9.79 10.09
CA GLY A 102 11.79 9.18 11.06
C GLY A 102 11.07 8.06 11.81
N THR A 103 10.88 8.17 13.12
CA THR A 103 10.12 7.18 13.92
C THR A 103 8.68 7.62 14.21
N GLU A 104 8.29 8.83 13.81
CA GLU A 104 6.97 9.41 14.08
C GLU A 104 5.95 8.93 13.03
N PRO A 105 4.85 8.26 13.45
CA PRO A 105 3.75 7.95 12.56
C PRO A 105 2.95 9.22 12.26
N LEU A 106 2.72 9.49 10.98
CA LEU A 106 2.02 10.68 10.49
C LEU A 106 0.55 10.38 10.16
N ALA A 107 0.30 9.28 9.46
CA ALA A 107 -1.03 8.86 9.05
C ALA A 107 -1.06 7.34 8.85
N SER A 108 -2.22 6.73 9.07
CA SER A 108 -2.40 5.29 8.89
C SER A 108 -3.77 4.98 8.30
N LEU A 109 -3.85 3.88 7.55
CA LEU A 109 -5.10 3.38 7.00
C LEU A 109 -5.09 1.87 6.92
N SER A 110 -6.20 1.25 7.36
CA SER A 110 -6.43 -0.18 7.26
C SER A 110 -7.42 -0.48 6.13
N PHE A 111 -7.11 -1.49 5.34
CA PHE A 111 -7.94 -2.01 4.25
C PHE A 111 -8.29 -3.46 4.55
N GLY A 112 -9.54 -3.75 4.91
CA GLY A 112 -9.96 -5.11 5.25
C GLY A 112 -10.08 -6.03 4.03
N ASN A 113 -10.76 -5.57 2.99
CA ASN A 113 -11.06 -6.40 1.82
C ASN A 113 -10.09 -6.11 0.67
N LEU A 114 -9.05 -6.94 0.56
CA LEU A 114 -8.18 -6.96 -0.61
C LEU A 114 -8.94 -7.48 -1.83
N PHE A 115 -8.68 -6.90 -3.00
CA PHE A 115 -9.17 -7.43 -4.26
C PHE A 115 -8.34 -8.66 -4.64
N LEU A 116 -8.83 -9.83 -4.23
CA LEU A 116 -8.26 -11.16 -4.49
C LEU A 116 -9.42 -12.17 -4.65
N PRO A 117 -10.21 -12.09 -5.74
CA PRO A 117 -11.43 -12.88 -5.89
C PRO A 117 -11.18 -14.39 -6.06
N TYR A 118 -10.02 -14.79 -6.59
CA TYR A 118 -9.65 -16.19 -6.80
C TYR A 118 -8.21 -16.44 -6.36
N ALA A 119 -7.93 -17.64 -5.87
CA ALA A 119 -6.57 -18.10 -5.62
C ALA A 119 -5.86 -18.43 -6.94
N ASN A 120 -4.53 -18.52 -6.90
CA ASN A 120 -3.65 -18.81 -8.04
C ASN A 120 -3.67 -17.78 -9.19
N PHE A 121 -4.08 -16.54 -8.92
CA PHE A 121 -4.03 -15.43 -9.88
C PHE A 121 -3.52 -14.14 -9.24
N TRP A 122 -2.89 -13.29 -10.06
CA TRP A 122 -2.44 -11.97 -9.66
C TRP A 122 -3.55 -10.93 -9.83
N TYR A 123 -3.73 -10.08 -8.83
CA TYR A 123 -4.70 -8.99 -8.86
C TYR A 123 -4.08 -7.66 -8.45
N PRO A 124 -4.29 -6.59 -9.24
CA PRO A 124 -3.86 -5.26 -8.86
C PRO A 124 -4.79 -4.70 -7.77
N ASN A 125 -4.18 -4.11 -6.76
CA ASN A 125 -4.84 -3.39 -5.68
C ASN A 125 -4.34 -1.93 -5.68
N ARG A 126 -5.25 -1.00 -5.41
CA ARG A 126 -4.97 0.43 -5.36
C ARG A 126 -5.75 1.05 -4.22
N PHE A 127 -5.07 1.81 -3.39
CA PHE A 127 -5.69 2.52 -2.28
C PHE A 127 -5.17 3.94 -2.11
N LEU A 128 -5.95 4.77 -1.42
CA LEU A 128 -5.64 6.16 -1.15
C LEU A 128 -5.51 6.36 0.36
N LEU A 129 -4.36 6.85 0.81
CA LEU A 129 -4.15 7.36 2.16
C LEU A 129 -4.10 8.89 2.10
N GLU A 130 -4.98 9.56 2.84
CA GLU A 130 -4.92 11.01 3.01
C GLU A 130 -4.01 11.37 4.20
N ALA A 131 -3.28 12.48 4.07
CA ALA A 131 -2.42 13.02 5.11
C ALA A 131 -2.54 14.55 5.14
N ALA A 132 -2.12 15.18 6.24
CA ALA A 132 -2.05 16.64 6.27
C ALA A 132 -0.99 17.13 5.27
N ALA A 133 -1.24 18.28 4.64
CA ALA A 133 -0.28 18.86 3.67
C ALA A 133 1.09 19.18 4.31
N ALA A 134 1.12 19.44 5.61
CA ALA A 134 2.34 19.67 6.39
C ALA A 134 3.16 18.38 6.59
N ASP A 135 2.49 17.22 6.65
CA ASP A 135 3.14 15.92 6.87
C ASP A 135 3.83 15.43 5.61
N PHE A 136 3.33 15.82 4.44
CA PHE A 136 3.91 15.45 3.15
C PHE A 136 5.40 15.75 3.07
N ASP A 137 5.83 16.93 3.52
CA ASP A 137 7.22 17.39 3.37
C ASP A 137 8.16 16.55 4.23
N ARG A 138 7.69 16.13 5.41
CA ARG A 138 8.44 15.33 6.39
C ARG A 138 8.37 13.82 6.15
N ALA A 139 7.37 13.35 5.41
CA ALA A 139 7.19 11.92 5.13
C ALA A 139 8.38 11.32 4.38
N ASP A 140 9.03 10.30 4.95
CA ASP A 140 10.23 9.66 4.40
C ASP A 140 10.04 8.18 4.04
N ARG A 141 9.04 7.51 4.60
CA ARG A 141 8.70 6.13 4.25
C ARG A 141 7.24 5.79 4.51
N LEU A 142 6.78 4.72 3.88
CA LEU A 142 5.55 4.02 4.19
C LEU A 142 5.87 2.60 4.63
N GLU A 143 5.36 2.17 5.78
CA GLU A 143 5.34 0.78 6.21
C GLU A 143 4.05 0.14 5.70
N PHE A 144 4.18 -1.01 5.04
CA PHE A 144 3.05 -1.84 4.61
C PHE A 144 3.03 -3.10 5.46
N ILE A 145 1.87 -3.39 6.04
CA ILE A 145 1.68 -4.47 7.01
C ILE A 145 0.57 -5.37 6.49
N ALA A 146 0.91 -6.57 6.02
CA ALA A 146 -0.09 -7.59 5.73
C ALA A 146 -0.47 -8.27 7.04
N LYS A 147 -1.74 -8.16 7.42
CA LYS A 147 -2.24 -8.59 8.73
C LYS A 147 -2.38 -10.12 8.80
N PRO A 148 -2.26 -10.71 10.00
CA PRO A 148 -2.43 -12.14 10.17
C PRO A 148 -3.89 -12.53 9.94
N GLU A 149 -4.14 -13.62 9.23
CA GLU A 149 -5.48 -13.98 8.77
C GLU A 149 -5.68 -15.49 8.68
N GLU A 150 -6.80 -15.99 9.17
CA GLU A 150 -7.20 -17.37 8.94
C GLU A 150 -7.66 -17.56 7.49
N VAL A 151 -7.10 -18.57 6.81
CA VAL A 151 -7.41 -18.86 5.41
C VAL A 151 -7.81 -20.31 5.24
N ARG A 152 -8.50 -20.60 4.13
CA ARG A 152 -8.77 -21.96 3.67
C ARG A 152 -7.75 -22.35 2.60
N ALA A 153 -7.31 -23.61 2.62
CA ALA A 153 -6.54 -24.15 1.51
C ALA A 153 -7.43 -24.36 0.28
N VAL A 154 -6.83 -24.27 -0.91
CA VAL A 154 -7.43 -24.66 -2.20
C VAL A 154 -7.00 -26.06 -2.59
#